data_AF-A0A6C0AQU3-F1
#
_entry.id   AF-A0A6C0AQU3-F1
#
_cell.length_a   1.000
_cell.length_b   1.000
_cell.length_c   1.000
_cell.angle_alpha   90.00
_cell.angle_beta   90.00
_cell.angle_gamma   90.00
#
_symmetry.space_group_name_H-M   'P 1'
#
loop_
_entity.id
_entity.type
_entity.pdbx_description
1 polymer ?
#
loop_
_entity_poly.entity_id
_entity_poly.type
_entity_poly.pdbx_seq_one_letter_code
_entity_poly.pdbx_strand_id
1 'polypeptide(L)'
;MGNISSSNNSKNTSETKFENFYDVIDYIATYYILTMDFKSLSKLSEKEYCDKLVVLTSDIIQKHFTDLEITYLAQRIKDGLQVNDLSKEKVSFINKGRLEGLDISNDTNKSIKKKRVCIGIAKFYVKIAHIFAAIIMTINPVYTYKDQTGQTVKTGLLEKDKIPKRAQRKLFKLNICDNRIRALKKGQIIDKTTGNITLQPKVCDFNATKTGLDKTLADEPGIQELMNLYLDDNYDYSNGTFTGMSEETKKVFLRDLKLFYTAFTGNETMPPEITKFSDIKLRDYRKRSSCQGENPMLRQKYTLNVKDKLFVDYADNIKNMIANAADNQSKLLEIINEIFTYVIDPYSGKKVIRINPKLTDELLQKCIEKARRFIIQLYIKCETDYVDGVKLFEAIIEAKILETTEKQIKNLELESKKIIDETKKLVTPMPVSAPMPVAAPAPLPVPIKEQIDAPIVVAMPIRQQPLAAAYGMPSSMPSTLPITSISTPSITTISPSITTTTY
;
A
#
# COMPACT_ATOMS: atom_id res chain seq x y z
N MET A 1 49.54 47.52 52.37
CA MET A 1 50.29 46.27 52.13
C MET A 1 49.29 45.14 51.92
N GLY A 2 49.40 44.41 50.80
CA GLY A 2 48.76 43.10 50.52
C GLY A 2 47.26 43.12 50.17
N ASN A 3 46.82 43.24 48.91
CA ASN A 3 46.83 42.28 47.79
C ASN A 3 45.84 41.11 47.97
N ILE A 4 44.61 41.25 47.44
CA ILE A 4 43.67 40.15 47.19
C ILE A 4 43.63 39.96 45.67
N SER A 5 44.24 38.87 45.22
CA SER A 5 44.30 38.46 43.82
C SER A 5 42.91 38.21 43.25
N SER A 6 42.66 38.83 42.10
CA SER A 6 41.55 38.58 41.19
C SER A 6 41.56 37.14 40.67
N SER A 7 40.62 36.32 41.13
CA SER A 7 40.26 35.08 40.44
C SER A 7 39.42 35.43 39.22
N ASN A 8 40.05 35.46 38.05
CA ASN A 8 39.38 35.45 36.76
C ASN A 8 38.64 34.12 36.61
N ASN A 9 37.36 34.10 36.95
CA ASN A 9 36.48 33.01 36.62
C ASN A 9 36.12 33.10 35.12
N SER A 10 37.04 32.61 34.29
CA SER A 10 36.76 32.33 32.88
C SER A 10 35.66 31.28 32.83
N LYS A 11 34.40 31.72 32.69
CA LYS A 11 33.31 30.87 32.23
C LYS A 11 33.72 30.35 30.87
N ASN A 12 34.26 29.14 30.82
CA ASN A 12 34.33 28.34 29.62
C ASN A 12 32.90 28.14 29.13
N THR A 13 32.46 28.98 28.20
CA THR A 13 31.42 28.64 27.24
C THR A 13 31.85 27.36 26.55
N SER A 14 31.37 26.23 27.04
CA SER A 14 31.40 24.96 26.32
C SER A 14 30.68 25.21 24.99
N GLU A 15 31.44 25.36 23.91
CA GLU A 15 30.89 25.56 22.59
C GLU A 15 29.93 24.40 22.28
N THR A 16 28.65 24.71 22.09
CA THR A 16 27.65 23.76 21.60
C THR A 16 28.04 23.36 20.19
N LYS A 17 28.72 22.23 20.04
CA LYS A 17 29.16 21.68 18.75
C LYS A 17 28.82 20.21 18.69
N PHE A 18 28.47 19.72 17.50
CA PHE A 18 28.44 18.28 17.23
C PHE A 18 29.81 17.70 17.59
N GLU A 19 29.82 16.57 18.30
CA GLU A 19 31.06 15.92 18.74
C GLU A 19 31.90 15.46 17.55
N ASN A 20 31.26 15.03 16.45
CA ASN A 20 31.94 14.56 15.27
C ASN A 20 31.26 14.96 13.95
N PHE A 21 32.02 15.04 12.86
CA PHE A 21 31.50 15.43 11.53
C PHE A 21 30.41 14.49 11.00
N TYR A 22 30.48 13.20 11.33
CA TYR A 22 29.51 12.20 10.86
C TYR A 22 28.14 12.35 11.54
N ASP A 23 28.09 12.95 12.73
CA ASP A 23 26.83 13.29 13.40
C ASP A 23 26.02 14.31 12.60
N VAL A 24 26.73 15.23 11.91
CA VAL A 24 26.12 16.26 11.06
C VAL A 24 25.48 15.63 9.83
N ILE A 25 26.17 14.69 9.18
CA ILE A 25 25.63 14.00 8.00
C ILE A 25 24.42 13.16 8.38
N ASP A 26 24.51 12.38 9.45
CA ASP A 26 23.38 11.57 9.93
C ASP A 26 22.17 12.48 10.25
N TYR A 27 22.39 13.64 10.84
CA TYR A 27 21.34 14.61 11.15
C TYR A 27 20.70 15.19 9.87
N ILE A 28 21.51 15.65 8.91
CA ILE A 28 21.02 16.19 7.63
C ILE A 28 20.22 15.13 6.87
N ALA A 29 20.77 13.91 6.75
CA ALA A 29 20.11 12.80 6.09
C ALA A 29 18.80 12.44 6.79
N THR A 30 18.79 12.38 8.12
CA THR A 30 17.56 12.12 8.90
C THR A 30 16.52 13.20 8.67
N TYR A 31 16.93 14.47 8.75
CA TYR A 31 16.02 15.58 8.52
C TYR A 31 15.39 15.48 7.13
N TYR A 32 16.19 15.25 6.09
CA TYR A 32 15.68 15.11 4.73
C TYR A 32 14.70 13.92 4.63
N ILE A 33 15.10 12.73 5.09
CA ILE A 33 14.28 11.51 5.00
C ILE A 33 12.95 11.66 5.75
N LEU A 34 12.96 12.24 6.96
CA LEU A 34 11.77 12.37 7.81
C LEU A 34 10.85 13.53 7.40
N THR A 35 11.34 14.51 6.64
CA THR A 35 10.56 15.68 6.20
C THR A 35 10.14 15.63 4.74
N MET A 36 10.63 14.65 3.97
CA MET A 36 10.20 14.42 2.58
C MET A 36 8.68 14.19 2.53
N ASP A 37 8.01 14.76 1.53
CA ASP A 37 6.58 14.51 1.30
C ASP A 37 6.34 13.15 0.61
N PHE A 38 5.10 12.66 0.64
CA PHE A 38 4.72 11.37 0.03
C PHE A 38 5.03 11.29 -1.48
N LYS A 39 4.86 12.39 -2.23
CA LYS A 39 5.16 12.41 -3.67
C LYS A 39 6.66 12.32 -3.89
N SER A 40 7.46 12.95 -3.05
CA SER A 40 8.92 12.86 -3.08
C SER A 40 9.43 11.49 -2.66
N LEU A 41 8.79 10.85 -1.67
CA LEU A 41 9.10 9.47 -1.29
C LEU A 41 8.70 8.47 -2.37
N SER A 42 7.54 8.63 -3.02
CA SER A 42 7.13 7.73 -4.11
C SER A 42 8.06 7.89 -5.32
N LYS A 43 8.57 9.10 -5.56
CA LYS A 43 9.60 9.37 -6.57
C LYS A 43 10.93 8.68 -6.27
N LEU A 44 11.21 8.26 -5.03
CA LEU A 44 12.38 7.40 -4.79
C LEU A 44 12.25 6.06 -5.53
N SER A 45 11.04 5.65 -5.90
CA SER A 45 10.80 4.49 -6.76
C SER A 45 11.01 4.76 -8.24
N GLU A 46 11.16 6.02 -8.64
CA GLU A 46 11.49 6.39 -10.02
C GLU A 46 13.00 6.35 -10.21
N LYS A 47 13.45 5.52 -11.17
CA LYS A 47 14.88 5.32 -11.45
C LYS A 47 15.63 6.65 -11.64
N GLU A 48 15.15 7.51 -12.53
CA GLU A 48 15.82 8.77 -12.88
C GLU A 48 15.94 9.75 -11.70
N TYR A 49 14.99 9.73 -10.77
CA TYR A 49 15.01 10.59 -9.61
C TYR A 49 15.99 10.08 -8.56
N CYS A 50 15.99 8.77 -8.29
CA CYS A 50 16.95 8.12 -7.40
C CYS A 50 18.39 8.30 -7.91
N ASP A 51 18.59 8.12 -9.22
CA ASP A 51 19.84 8.32 -9.94
C ASP A 51 20.45 9.70 -9.62
N LYS A 52 19.66 10.76 -9.82
CA LYS A 52 20.09 12.13 -9.53
C LYS A 52 20.41 12.32 -8.06
N LEU A 53 19.62 11.74 -7.16
CA LEU A 53 19.81 11.90 -5.72
C LEU A 53 21.14 11.30 -5.25
N VAL A 54 21.52 10.11 -5.74
CA VAL A 54 22.80 9.48 -5.38
C VAL A 54 23.98 10.32 -5.88
N VAL A 55 23.93 10.77 -7.14
CA VAL A 55 24.99 11.61 -7.73
C VAL A 55 25.13 12.94 -7.00
N LEU A 56 24.03 13.65 -6.76
CA LEU A 56 24.05 14.91 -5.99
C LEU A 56 24.59 14.69 -4.58
N THR A 57 24.16 13.63 -3.90
CA THR A 57 24.63 13.32 -2.54
C THR A 57 26.13 13.03 -2.54
N SER A 58 26.62 12.27 -3.52
CA SER A 58 28.05 11.99 -3.69
C SER A 58 28.85 13.26 -3.95
N ASP A 59 28.37 14.15 -4.83
CA ASP A 59 29.04 15.41 -5.16
C ASP A 59 29.10 16.37 -3.96
N ILE A 60 28.02 16.42 -3.15
CA ILE A 60 27.99 17.18 -1.90
C ILE A 60 29.03 16.62 -0.92
N ILE A 61 29.08 15.30 -0.74
CA ILE A 61 30.07 14.66 0.15
C ILE A 61 31.49 14.98 -0.32
N GLN A 62 31.76 14.85 -1.62
CA GLN A 62 33.08 15.09 -2.18
C GLN A 62 33.55 16.55 -2.01
N LYS A 63 32.63 17.51 -2.11
CA LYS A 63 32.92 18.95 -2.01
C LYS A 63 33.10 19.44 -0.58
N HIS A 64 32.35 18.87 0.37
CA HIS A 64 32.27 19.40 1.73
C HIS A 64 33.11 18.63 2.76
N PHE A 65 33.65 17.45 2.42
CA PHE A 65 34.44 16.63 3.34
C PHE A 65 35.86 16.35 2.82
N THR A 66 36.80 16.28 3.76
CA THR A 66 38.20 15.92 3.52
C THR A 66 38.35 14.43 3.22
N ASP A 67 39.48 14.04 2.62
CA ASP A 67 39.76 12.63 2.28
C ASP A 67 39.78 11.74 3.54
N LEU A 68 40.24 12.26 4.68
CA LEU A 68 40.27 11.56 5.96
C LEU A 68 38.85 11.34 6.52
N GLU A 69 37.99 12.37 6.46
CA GLU A 69 36.60 12.27 6.90
C GLU A 69 35.80 11.29 6.03
N ILE A 70 36.01 11.32 4.71
CA ILE A 70 35.39 10.37 3.77
C ILE A 70 35.83 8.94 4.09
N THR A 71 37.12 8.73 4.35
CA THR A 71 37.67 7.41 4.71
C THR A 71 37.09 6.90 6.02
N TYR A 72 37.03 7.76 7.04
CA TYR A 72 36.43 7.43 8.33
C TYR A 72 34.94 7.08 8.20
N LEU A 73 34.19 7.86 7.41
CA LEU A 73 32.76 7.61 7.18
C LEU A 73 32.51 6.29 6.45
N ALA A 74 33.33 5.97 5.45
CA ALA A 74 33.28 4.69 4.75
C ALA A 74 33.62 3.52 5.68
N GLN A 75 34.61 3.67 6.55
CA GLN A 75 34.96 2.67 7.56
C GLN A 75 33.83 2.47 8.57
N ARG A 76 33.23 3.55 9.07
CA ARG A 76 32.07 3.49 9.98
C ARG A 76 30.91 2.72 9.37
N ILE A 77 30.60 2.99 8.10
CA ILE A 77 29.51 2.32 7.39
C ILE A 77 29.80 0.82 7.21
N LYS A 78 31.05 0.44 6.91
CA LYS A 78 31.41 -0.97 6.72
C LYS A 78 31.54 -1.75 8.03
N ASP A 79 32.35 -1.23 8.95
CA ASP A 79 32.85 -1.98 10.11
C ASP A 79 32.24 -1.50 11.44
N GLY A 80 31.42 -0.46 11.42
CA GLY A 80 30.84 0.17 12.62
C GLY A 80 31.80 1.14 13.32
N LEU A 81 31.36 1.66 14.48
CA LEU A 81 32.20 2.49 15.33
C LEU A 81 33.25 1.62 16.02
N GLN A 82 34.54 1.84 15.75
CA GLN A 82 35.60 1.26 16.56
C GLN A 82 35.63 2.00 17.89
N VAL A 83 35.17 1.34 18.96
CA VAL A 83 35.29 1.84 20.34
C VAL A 83 36.75 1.65 20.75
N ASN A 84 37.61 2.57 20.34
CA ASN A 84 38.86 2.77 21.06
C ASN A 84 38.53 3.72 22.22
N ASP A 85 38.48 3.12 23.41
CA ASP A 85 38.30 3.79 24.69
C ASP A 85 39.53 4.65 24.99
N LEU A 86 39.66 5.78 24.29
CA LEU A 86 40.67 6.80 24.55
C LEU A 86 39.95 8.14 24.58
N SER A 87 39.34 8.38 25.74
CA SER A 87 38.97 9.69 26.22
C SER A 87 40.03 10.73 25.87
N LYS A 88 39.61 11.80 25.18
CA LYS A 88 40.33 13.07 25.06
C LYS A 88 41.76 12.95 24.53
N GLU A 89 41.93 12.86 23.22
CA GLU A 89 43.04 13.51 22.53
C GLU A 89 42.76 13.57 21.03
N LYS A 90 43.22 14.65 20.39
CA LYS A 90 43.05 14.94 18.96
C LYS A 90 43.21 13.68 18.12
N VAL A 91 42.18 13.39 17.31
CA VAL A 91 42.16 12.50 16.12
C VAL A 91 43.53 11.91 15.79
N SER A 92 43.88 10.84 16.49
CA SER A 92 45.08 10.07 16.22
C SER A 92 44.91 8.75 16.92
N PHE A 93 44.52 7.73 16.18
CA PHE A 93 44.97 6.33 16.30
C PHE A 93 44.13 5.51 15.31
N ILE A 94 44.28 5.84 14.03
CA ILE A 94 44.09 4.87 12.97
C ILE A 94 45.49 4.37 12.62
N ASN A 95 45.64 3.04 12.62
CA ASN A 95 46.90 2.35 12.38
C ASN A 95 47.53 2.84 11.06
N LYS A 96 48.57 3.66 11.15
CA LYS A 96 49.23 4.36 10.03
C LYS A 96 49.63 3.40 8.89
N GLY A 97 50.02 2.17 9.23
CA GLY A 97 50.39 1.13 8.27
C GLY A 97 49.24 0.52 7.44
N ARG A 98 47.97 0.61 7.86
CA ARG A 98 46.80 0.23 7.01
C ARG A 98 46.26 1.40 6.18
N LEU A 99 46.59 2.63 6.58
CA LEU A 99 46.25 3.86 5.87
C LEU A 99 47.23 4.16 4.73
N GLU A 100 48.50 3.79 4.84
CA GLU A 100 49.49 3.93 3.76
C GLU A 100 49.15 3.03 2.53
N GLY A 101 48.43 1.93 2.73
CA GLY A 101 47.85 1.12 1.64
C GLY A 101 46.51 1.64 1.09
N LEU A 102 45.91 2.64 1.75
CA LEU A 102 44.70 3.37 1.34
C LEU A 102 45.03 4.82 0.95
N ASP A 103 46.31 5.20 0.99
CA ASP A 103 46.75 6.56 0.76
C ASP A 103 46.54 6.92 -0.71
N ILE A 104 45.55 7.78 -0.94
CA ILE A 104 45.10 8.24 -2.26
C ILE A 104 46.06 9.33 -2.79
N SER A 105 47.30 9.39 -2.30
CA SER A 105 48.21 10.52 -2.47
C SER A 105 49.00 10.51 -3.78
N ASN A 106 49.16 9.37 -4.48
CA ASN A 106 50.12 9.26 -5.61
C ASN A 106 49.62 8.60 -6.91
N ASP A 107 48.32 8.62 -7.23
CA ASP A 107 47.79 7.89 -8.40
C ASP A 107 46.93 8.81 -9.29
N THR A 108 47.18 8.82 -10.61
CA THR A 108 46.42 9.60 -11.63
C THR A 108 44.91 9.27 -11.64
N ASN A 109 44.51 8.20 -10.96
CA ASN A 109 43.14 7.74 -10.74
C ASN A 109 42.51 8.18 -9.38
N LYS A 110 43.15 9.11 -8.64
CA LYS A 110 42.70 9.62 -7.32
C LYS A 110 41.26 10.11 -7.30
N SER A 111 40.86 10.91 -8.29
CA SER A 111 39.49 11.45 -8.38
C SER A 111 38.45 10.35 -8.59
N ILE A 112 38.77 9.31 -9.34
CA ILE A 112 37.89 8.18 -9.65
C ILE A 112 37.69 7.29 -8.42
N LYS A 113 38.78 6.95 -7.70
CA LYS A 113 38.70 6.16 -6.45
C LYS A 113 37.92 6.92 -5.38
N LYS A 114 38.21 8.22 -5.16
CA LYS A 114 37.46 9.08 -4.22
C LYS A 114 35.97 9.15 -4.59
N LYS A 115 35.65 9.34 -5.87
CA LYS A 115 34.27 9.38 -6.37
C LYS A 115 33.53 8.07 -6.07
N ARG A 116 34.15 6.90 -6.27
CA ARG A 116 33.53 5.60 -5.93
C ARG A 116 33.24 5.44 -4.44
N VAL A 117 34.13 5.94 -3.57
CA VAL A 117 33.90 5.91 -2.11
C VAL A 117 32.74 6.81 -1.73
N CYS A 118 32.67 8.04 -2.27
CA CYS A 118 31.56 8.97 -2.03
C CYS A 118 30.22 8.41 -2.52
N ILE A 119 30.22 7.74 -3.68
CA ILE A 119 29.07 7.00 -4.22
C ILE A 119 28.63 5.89 -3.25
N GLY A 120 29.57 5.13 -2.68
CA GLY A 120 29.27 4.10 -1.68
C GLY A 120 28.62 4.66 -0.40
N ILE A 121 29.10 5.81 0.07
CA ILE A 121 28.50 6.51 1.22
C ILE A 121 27.10 7.04 0.86
N ALA A 122 26.93 7.66 -0.30
CA ALA A 122 25.64 8.14 -0.78
C ALA A 122 24.61 7.00 -0.86
N LYS A 123 25.02 5.83 -1.37
CA LYS A 123 24.21 4.60 -1.43
C LYS A 123 23.68 4.18 -0.06
N PHE A 124 24.50 4.24 0.99
CA PHE A 124 24.07 3.90 2.35
C PHE A 124 22.87 4.75 2.79
N TYR A 125 22.96 6.08 2.64
CA TYR A 125 21.86 6.98 3.01
C TYR A 125 20.63 6.85 2.11
N VAL A 126 20.82 6.62 0.81
CA VAL A 126 19.70 6.40 -0.13
C VAL A 126 18.99 5.08 0.15
N LYS A 127 19.70 4.01 0.52
CA LYS A 127 19.09 2.76 1.00
C LYS A 127 18.24 2.96 2.26
N ILE A 128 18.69 3.79 3.20
CA ILE A 128 17.88 4.16 4.38
C ILE A 128 16.58 4.84 3.93
N ALA A 129 16.66 5.77 2.96
CA ALA A 129 15.48 6.44 2.41
C ALA A 129 14.51 5.46 1.74
N HIS A 130 15.01 4.47 0.98
CA HIS A 130 14.17 3.43 0.36
C HIS A 130 13.44 2.56 1.39
N ILE A 131 14.13 2.11 2.44
CA ILE A 131 13.50 1.31 3.51
C ILE A 131 12.43 2.13 4.23
N PHE A 132 12.76 3.38 4.56
CA PHE A 132 11.81 4.30 5.18
C PHE A 132 10.58 4.52 4.29
N ALA A 133 10.79 4.77 2.99
CA ALA A 133 9.71 4.93 2.01
C ALA A 133 8.84 3.66 1.94
N ALA A 134 9.43 2.48 1.81
CA ALA A 134 8.70 1.22 1.75
C ALA A 134 7.83 1.01 3.00
N ILE A 135 8.38 1.23 4.20
CA ILE A 135 7.64 1.09 5.45
C ILE A 135 6.51 2.11 5.57
N ILE A 136 6.78 3.39 5.34
CA ILE A 136 5.77 4.45 5.50
C ILE A 136 4.66 4.35 4.44
N MET A 137 5.00 4.00 3.20
CA MET A 137 4.03 3.78 2.12
C MET A 137 3.18 2.53 2.37
N THR A 138 3.76 1.48 2.95
CA THR A 138 3.02 0.29 3.37
C THR A 138 2.07 0.56 4.53
N ILE A 139 2.51 1.25 5.59
CA ILE A 139 1.65 1.57 6.73
C ILE A 139 0.55 2.57 6.32
N ASN A 140 0.88 3.47 5.38
CA ASN A 140 0.04 4.55 4.83
C ASN A 140 -0.78 5.31 5.90
N PRO A 141 -0.14 5.92 6.90
CA PRO A 141 -0.81 6.69 7.94
C PRO A 141 -1.31 8.06 7.43
N VAL A 142 -2.62 8.31 7.54
CA VAL A 142 -3.27 9.58 7.16
C VAL A 142 -3.96 10.21 8.36
N TYR A 143 -3.51 11.38 8.80
CA TYR A 143 -4.22 12.18 9.79
C TYR A 143 -5.42 12.87 9.16
N THR A 144 -6.54 12.87 9.87
CA THR A 144 -7.73 13.67 9.55
C THR A 144 -7.94 14.70 10.64
N TYR A 145 -8.19 15.94 10.25
CA TYR A 145 -8.52 17.02 11.17
C TYR A 145 -9.51 17.98 10.50
N LYS A 146 -10.22 18.77 11.32
CA LYS A 146 -11.04 19.87 10.81
C LYS A 146 -10.18 21.12 10.68
N ASP A 147 -10.17 21.71 9.50
CA ASP A 147 -9.50 22.99 9.27
C ASP A 147 -10.31 24.16 9.86
N GLN A 148 -9.80 25.37 9.67
CA GLN A 148 -10.43 26.61 10.16
C GLN A 148 -11.82 26.86 9.53
N THR A 149 -12.13 26.23 8.40
CA THR A 149 -13.42 26.33 7.70
C THR A 149 -14.41 25.22 8.12
N GLY A 150 -13.98 24.31 9.00
CA GLY A 150 -14.77 23.16 9.43
C GLY A 150 -14.75 21.97 8.45
N GLN A 151 -14.01 22.08 7.34
CA GLN A 151 -13.83 20.99 6.38
C GLN A 151 -12.85 19.94 6.91
N THR A 152 -13.10 18.68 6.57
CA THR A 152 -12.23 17.57 6.97
C THR A 152 -11.06 17.46 6.00
N VAL A 153 -9.88 17.82 6.46
CA VAL A 153 -8.63 17.72 5.70
C VAL A 153 -7.92 16.43 6.05
N LYS A 154 -7.37 15.76 5.03
CA LYS A 154 -6.53 14.56 5.13
C LYS A 154 -5.09 14.93 4.86
N THR A 155 -4.20 14.53 5.76
CA THR A 155 -2.78 14.92 5.74
C THR A 155 -1.93 13.73 6.15
N GLY A 156 -0.89 13.41 5.41
CA GLY A 156 -0.02 12.26 5.70
C GLY A 156 0.83 12.43 6.96
N LEU A 157 1.54 11.38 7.40
CA LEU A 157 2.44 11.44 8.56
C LEU A 157 3.53 12.51 8.46
N LEU A 158 4.02 12.75 7.25
CA LEU A 158 5.14 13.64 6.97
C LEU A 158 4.73 15.12 6.96
N GLU A 159 3.42 15.38 6.94
CA GLU A 159 2.83 16.71 6.99
C GLU A 159 2.11 16.95 8.33
N LYS A 160 2.40 16.13 9.34
CA LYS A 160 1.81 16.24 10.68
C LYS A 160 2.08 17.60 11.33
N ASP A 161 3.19 18.22 10.98
CA ASP A 161 3.61 19.57 11.38
C ASP A 161 2.73 20.68 10.78
N LYS A 162 2.16 20.46 9.58
CA LYS A 162 1.19 21.37 8.94
C LYS A 162 -0.18 21.35 9.62
N ILE A 163 -0.44 20.38 10.50
CA ILE A 163 -1.71 20.30 11.24
C ILE A 163 -1.71 21.37 12.35
N PRO A 164 -2.72 22.24 12.43
CA PRO A 164 -2.81 23.25 13.50
C PRO A 164 -2.67 22.60 14.88
N LYS A 165 -1.78 23.16 15.74
CA LYS A 165 -1.43 22.56 17.05
C LYS A 165 -2.63 22.26 17.97
N ARG A 166 -3.74 22.99 17.79
CA ARG A 166 -4.99 22.84 18.58
C ARG A 166 -6.08 22.01 17.89
N ALA A 167 -5.85 21.54 16.66
CA ALA A 167 -6.84 20.73 15.96
C ALA A 167 -6.93 19.32 16.55
N GLN A 168 -8.15 18.83 16.82
CA GLN A 168 -8.35 17.44 17.17
C GLN A 168 -8.06 16.56 15.94
N ARG A 169 -7.09 15.66 16.10
CA ARG A 169 -6.61 14.77 15.05
C ARG A 169 -7.19 13.38 15.24
N LYS A 170 -7.66 12.77 14.15
CA LYS A 170 -7.96 11.34 14.07
C LYS A 170 -6.99 10.69 13.09
N LEU A 171 -6.21 9.73 13.55
CA LEU A 171 -5.37 8.93 12.66
C LEU A 171 -6.27 7.95 11.90
N PHE A 172 -6.21 8.03 10.58
CA PHE A 172 -6.90 7.16 9.65
C PHE A 172 -5.85 6.41 8.84
N LYS A 173 -5.87 5.09 8.88
CA LYS A 173 -4.90 4.27 8.15
C LYS A 173 -5.54 3.86 6.81
N LEU A 174 -4.83 4.08 5.71
CA LEU A 174 -5.30 3.80 4.34
C LEU A 174 -4.46 2.73 3.64
N ASN A 175 -3.89 1.79 4.38
CA ASN A 175 -3.15 0.69 3.78
C ASN A 175 -4.08 -0.39 3.20
N ILE A 176 -3.46 -1.40 2.60
CA ILE A 176 -4.12 -2.53 1.96
C ILE A 176 -5.15 -3.21 2.87
N CYS A 177 -4.82 -3.42 4.15
CA CYS A 177 -5.64 -4.09 5.15
C CYS A 177 -6.83 -3.23 5.54
N ASP A 178 -6.60 -1.95 5.82
CA ASP A 178 -7.66 -1.01 6.18
C ASP A 178 -8.69 -0.87 5.06
N ASN A 179 -8.26 -0.88 3.79
CA ASN A 179 -9.15 -0.85 2.63
C ASN A 179 -10.08 -2.09 2.63
N ARG A 180 -9.52 -3.27 2.87
CA ARG A 180 -10.23 -4.56 2.90
C ARG A 180 -11.17 -4.68 4.09
N ILE A 181 -10.71 -4.33 5.29
CA ILE A 181 -11.52 -4.29 6.51
C ILE A 181 -12.72 -3.35 6.33
N ARG A 182 -12.50 -2.17 5.73
CA ARG A 182 -13.60 -1.22 5.45
C ARG A 182 -14.56 -1.71 4.40
N ALA A 183 -14.09 -2.48 3.41
CA ALA A 183 -14.97 -3.09 2.43
C ALA A 183 -15.91 -4.11 3.08
N LEU A 184 -15.38 -4.96 3.97
CA LEU A 184 -16.17 -5.92 4.75
C LEU A 184 -17.16 -5.23 5.70
N LYS A 185 -16.72 -4.19 6.43
CA LYS A 185 -17.58 -3.47 7.39
C LYS A 185 -18.55 -2.47 6.75
N LYS A 186 -18.50 -2.26 5.42
CA LYS A 186 -19.31 -1.20 4.80
C LYS A 186 -20.79 -1.50 4.96
N GLY A 187 -21.58 -0.45 5.20
CA GLY A 187 -23.05 -0.58 5.31
C GLY A 187 -23.53 -1.30 6.57
N GLN A 188 -22.64 -1.60 7.53
CA GLN A 188 -22.99 -2.21 8.80
C GLN A 188 -23.84 -1.25 9.65
N ILE A 189 -25.02 -1.69 10.05
CA ILE A 189 -25.93 -0.95 10.95
C ILE A 189 -26.27 -1.86 12.13
N ILE A 190 -25.98 -1.43 13.35
CA ILE A 190 -26.32 -2.16 14.58
C ILE A 190 -27.56 -1.54 15.18
N ASP A 191 -28.63 -2.31 15.30
CA ASP A 191 -29.81 -1.92 16.06
C ASP A 191 -29.68 -2.44 17.49
N LYS A 192 -29.41 -1.50 18.42
CA LYS A 192 -29.23 -1.80 19.84
C LYS A 192 -30.53 -2.21 20.54
N THR A 193 -31.69 -1.87 19.98
CA THR A 193 -32.99 -2.17 20.59
C THR A 193 -33.41 -3.60 20.32
N THR A 194 -33.23 -4.07 19.08
CA THR A 194 -33.59 -5.43 18.67
C THR A 194 -32.46 -6.44 18.82
N GLY A 195 -31.21 -5.98 18.99
CA GLY A 195 -30.04 -6.85 18.98
C GLY A 195 -29.75 -7.44 17.59
N ASN A 196 -30.22 -6.78 16.54
CA ASN A 196 -29.98 -7.16 15.17
C ASN A 196 -28.89 -6.31 14.52
N ILE A 197 -28.28 -6.88 13.49
CA ILE A 197 -27.29 -6.22 12.65
C ILE A 197 -27.68 -6.38 11.19
N THR A 198 -27.56 -5.31 10.43
CA THR A 198 -27.69 -5.32 8.97
C THR A 198 -26.31 -5.21 8.35
N LEU A 199 -26.01 -6.09 7.39
CA LEU A 199 -24.75 -6.14 6.64
C LEU A 199 -24.98 -5.79 5.17
N GLN A 200 -24.08 -4.98 4.60
CA GLN A 200 -23.99 -4.73 3.17
C GLN A 200 -22.53 -4.44 2.73
N PRO A 201 -21.63 -5.43 2.86
CA PRO A 201 -20.23 -5.30 2.47
C PRO A 201 -20.07 -4.88 1.01
N LYS A 202 -19.03 -4.09 0.70
CA LYS A 202 -18.69 -3.74 -0.69
C LYS A 202 -17.65 -4.70 -1.25
N VAL A 203 -18.12 -5.86 -1.71
CA VAL A 203 -17.25 -6.91 -2.30
C VAL A 203 -17.13 -6.77 -3.81
N CYS A 204 -18.27 -6.74 -4.53
CA CYS A 204 -18.30 -6.85 -5.99
C CYS A 204 -17.41 -5.81 -6.70
N ASP A 205 -17.53 -4.53 -6.33
CA ASP A 205 -16.80 -3.44 -6.99
C ASP A 205 -15.56 -2.97 -6.20
N PHE A 206 -14.99 -3.82 -5.35
CA PHE A 206 -13.84 -3.44 -4.52
C PHE A 206 -12.57 -3.21 -5.36
N ASN A 207 -12.30 -4.14 -6.27
CA ASN A 207 -11.11 -4.15 -7.14
C ASN A 207 -11.32 -3.51 -8.52
N ALA A 208 -12.45 -2.84 -8.73
CA ALA A 208 -12.71 -2.08 -9.94
C ALA A 208 -12.20 -0.63 -9.82
N THR A 209 -11.65 -0.09 -10.90
CA THR A 209 -11.37 1.35 -11.04
C THR A 209 -12.65 2.13 -11.33
N LYS A 210 -12.57 3.47 -11.26
CA LYS A 210 -13.71 4.35 -11.60
C LYS A 210 -14.16 4.22 -13.06
N THR A 211 -13.27 3.76 -13.95
CA THR A 211 -13.56 3.52 -15.37
C THR A 211 -14.02 2.08 -15.65
N GLY A 212 -14.16 1.25 -14.61
CA GLY A 212 -14.58 -0.14 -14.73
C GLY A 212 -13.47 -1.12 -15.12
N LEU A 213 -12.22 -0.66 -15.24
CA LEU A 213 -11.06 -1.52 -15.47
C LEU A 213 -10.64 -2.25 -14.18
N ASP A 214 -10.00 -3.41 -14.33
CA ASP A 214 -9.46 -4.18 -13.21
C ASP A 214 -8.20 -3.48 -12.67
N LYS A 215 -8.15 -3.27 -11.35
CA LYS A 215 -6.93 -2.80 -10.67
C LYS A 215 -5.83 -3.84 -10.75
N THR A 216 -4.59 -3.40 -10.69
CA THR A 216 -3.43 -4.27 -10.45
C THR A 216 -2.86 -4.03 -9.06
N LEU A 217 -1.93 -4.88 -8.65
CA LEU A 217 -1.17 -4.62 -7.43
C LEU A 217 -0.39 -3.30 -7.47
N ALA A 218 -0.11 -2.73 -8.65
CA ALA A 218 0.50 -1.40 -8.73
C ALA A 218 -0.36 -0.30 -8.09
N ASP A 219 -1.68 -0.50 -8.03
CA ASP A 219 -2.62 0.44 -7.42
C ASP A 219 -2.67 0.34 -5.88
N GLU A 220 -2.02 -0.67 -5.30
CA GLU A 220 -1.96 -0.85 -3.84
C GLU A 220 -0.78 -0.07 -3.25
N PRO A 221 -0.96 0.61 -2.09
CA PRO A 221 0.10 1.40 -1.46
C PRO A 221 1.36 0.58 -1.20
N GLY A 222 2.56 1.15 -1.37
CA GLY A 222 3.83 0.52 -0.99
C GLY A 222 4.37 -0.56 -1.93
N ILE A 223 3.65 -0.96 -2.99
CA ILE A 223 4.09 -2.02 -3.91
C ILE A 223 5.30 -1.60 -4.75
N GLN A 224 5.32 -0.34 -5.19
CA GLN A 224 6.46 0.18 -5.96
C GLN A 224 7.71 0.27 -5.10
N GLU A 225 7.57 0.73 -3.86
CA GLU A 225 8.67 0.85 -2.92
C GLU A 225 9.21 -0.52 -2.49
N LEU A 226 8.32 -1.51 -2.31
CA LEU A 226 8.70 -2.89 -2.05
C LEU A 226 9.57 -3.45 -3.16
N MET A 227 9.26 -3.17 -4.43
CA MET A 227 10.04 -3.64 -5.57
C MET A 227 11.51 -3.19 -5.49
N ASN A 228 11.75 -1.94 -5.08
CA ASN A 228 13.11 -1.40 -4.98
C ASN A 228 13.96 -2.10 -3.93
N LEU A 229 13.33 -2.67 -2.89
CA LEU A 229 14.05 -3.44 -1.86
C LEU A 229 14.67 -4.74 -2.40
N TYR A 230 14.31 -5.16 -3.61
CA TYR A 230 14.91 -6.32 -4.28
C TYR A 230 16.07 -5.94 -5.23
N LEU A 231 16.28 -4.65 -5.52
CA LEU A 231 17.35 -4.23 -6.43
C LEU A 231 18.68 -4.14 -5.68
N ASP A 232 19.57 -5.10 -5.91
CA ASP A 232 20.86 -5.22 -5.24
C ASP A 232 22.05 -5.56 -6.17
N ASP A 233 21.83 -5.70 -7.49
CA ASP A 233 22.88 -6.01 -8.47
C ASP A 233 22.83 -5.12 -9.73
N ASN A 234 23.79 -5.29 -10.64
CA ASN A 234 24.01 -4.48 -11.85
C ASN A 234 24.11 -2.99 -11.54
N TYR A 235 25.16 -2.65 -10.78
CA TYR A 235 25.39 -1.30 -10.30
C TYR A 235 25.94 -0.39 -11.39
N ASP A 236 25.23 0.70 -11.67
CA ASP A 236 25.66 1.74 -12.58
C ASP A 236 26.36 2.86 -11.79
N TYR A 237 27.69 2.95 -11.93
CA TYR A 237 28.51 3.96 -11.24
C TYR A 237 28.34 5.38 -11.79
N SER A 238 27.66 5.55 -12.93
CA SER A 238 27.41 6.88 -13.51
C SER A 238 26.23 7.59 -12.85
N ASN A 239 25.21 6.81 -12.46
CA ASN A 239 23.97 7.31 -11.88
C ASN A 239 23.71 6.78 -10.45
N GLY A 240 24.47 5.80 -10.00
CA GLY A 240 24.48 5.34 -8.63
C GLY A 240 23.39 4.34 -8.24
N THR A 241 22.78 3.63 -9.19
CA THR A 241 21.66 2.70 -8.93
C THR A 241 21.95 1.23 -9.21
N PHE A 242 21.18 0.37 -8.55
CA PHE A 242 21.05 -1.05 -8.88
C PHE A 242 19.97 -1.23 -9.93
N THR A 243 20.33 -1.85 -11.05
CA THR A 243 19.39 -2.11 -12.16
C THR A 243 18.92 -3.55 -12.21
N GLY A 244 19.50 -4.42 -11.38
CA GLY A 244 19.21 -5.84 -11.33
C GLY A 244 19.09 -6.40 -9.92
N MET A 245 18.84 -7.70 -9.88
CA MET A 245 18.80 -8.50 -8.67
C MET A 245 19.93 -9.52 -8.76
N SER A 246 20.64 -9.73 -7.66
CA SER A 246 21.57 -10.84 -7.50
C SER A 246 20.84 -12.16 -7.68
N GLU A 247 21.55 -13.23 -8.01
CA GLU A 247 20.92 -14.56 -8.20
C GLU A 247 20.21 -15.04 -6.92
N GLU A 248 20.75 -14.71 -5.75
CA GLU A 248 20.14 -14.97 -4.46
C GLU A 248 18.85 -14.17 -4.28
N THR A 249 18.88 -12.86 -4.52
CA THR A 249 17.71 -11.99 -4.35
C THR A 249 16.64 -12.29 -5.39
N LYS A 250 17.02 -12.65 -6.62
CA LYS A 250 16.10 -13.05 -7.69
C LYS A 250 15.31 -14.31 -7.33
N LYS A 251 15.94 -15.31 -6.68
CA LYS A 251 15.23 -16.50 -6.19
C LYS A 251 14.20 -16.15 -5.11
N VAL A 252 14.55 -15.26 -4.19
CA VAL A 252 13.62 -14.76 -3.16
C VAL A 252 12.47 -13.99 -3.80
N PHE A 253 12.79 -13.07 -4.72
CA PHE A 253 11.82 -12.29 -5.47
C PHE A 253 10.80 -13.17 -6.22
N LEU A 254 11.26 -14.17 -6.98
CA LEU A 254 10.36 -15.04 -7.73
C LEU A 254 9.45 -15.88 -6.82
N ARG A 255 9.96 -16.30 -5.65
CA ARG A 255 9.15 -16.97 -4.63
C ARG A 255 8.06 -16.03 -4.11
N ASP A 256 8.43 -14.82 -3.73
CA ASP A 256 7.51 -13.83 -3.18
C ASP A 256 6.49 -13.37 -4.23
N LEU A 257 6.91 -13.21 -5.49
CA LEU A 257 6.05 -12.92 -6.63
C LEU A 257 5.00 -14.01 -6.82
N LYS A 258 5.40 -15.29 -6.74
CA LYS A 258 4.46 -16.43 -6.80
C LYS A 258 3.46 -16.41 -5.64
N LEU A 259 3.93 -16.14 -4.41
CA LEU A 259 3.04 -16.03 -3.24
C LEU A 259 2.03 -14.90 -3.40
N PHE A 260 2.46 -13.74 -3.89
CA PHE A 260 1.58 -12.62 -4.21
C PHE A 260 0.58 -13.00 -5.29
N TYR A 261 1.03 -13.61 -6.39
CA TYR A 261 0.17 -14.02 -7.47
C TYR A 261 -0.94 -14.95 -6.95
N THR A 262 -0.58 -15.99 -6.19
CA THR A 262 -1.57 -16.92 -5.64
C THR A 262 -2.53 -16.25 -4.66
N ALA A 263 -2.04 -15.40 -3.75
CA ALA A 263 -2.88 -14.71 -2.77
C ALA A 263 -3.90 -13.77 -3.45
N PHE A 264 -3.44 -12.93 -4.39
CA PHE A 264 -4.25 -11.86 -4.97
C PHE A 264 -5.10 -12.28 -6.18
N THR A 265 -4.73 -13.35 -6.87
CA THR A 265 -5.55 -13.89 -7.98
C THR A 265 -6.42 -15.05 -7.52
N GLY A 266 -5.91 -15.91 -6.64
CA GLY A 266 -6.48 -17.23 -6.31
C GLY A 266 -5.99 -18.37 -7.21
N ASN A 267 -5.10 -18.10 -8.17
CA ASN A 267 -4.57 -19.12 -9.07
C ASN A 267 -3.24 -19.67 -8.55
N GLU A 268 -3.07 -21.00 -8.58
CA GLU A 268 -1.83 -21.65 -8.13
C GLU A 268 -0.71 -21.58 -9.17
N THR A 269 -1.08 -21.60 -10.45
CA THR A 269 -0.12 -21.56 -11.58
C THR A 269 0.05 -20.12 -12.06
N MET A 270 1.23 -19.56 -11.83
CA MET A 270 1.63 -18.24 -12.30
C MET A 270 2.13 -18.33 -13.75
N PRO A 271 1.54 -17.56 -14.69
CA PRO A 271 1.93 -17.63 -16.09
C PRO A 271 3.19 -16.78 -16.34
N PRO A 272 3.95 -17.06 -17.42
CA PRO A 272 5.27 -16.48 -17.62
C PRO A 272 5.27 -14.98 -17.92
N GLU A 273 4.12 -14.39 -18.26
CA GLU A 273 4.01 -12.95 -18.51
C GLU A 273 4.04 -12.12 -17.22
N ILE A 274 3.87 -12.75 -16.05
CA ILE A 274 3.95 -12.09 -14.74
C ILE A 274 5.42 -12.04 -14.31
N THR A 275 6.04 -10.89 -14.48
CA THR A 275 7.49 -10.68 -14.22
C THR A 275 7.75 -9.79 -13.01
N LYS A 276 6.77 -8.98 -12.61
CA LYS A 276 6.85 -8.06 -11.46
C LYS A 276 5.51 -7.95 -10.74
N PHE A 277 5.53 -7.46 -9.50
CA PHE A 277 4.32 -7.33 -8.68
C PHE A 277 3.22 -6.54 -9.38
N SER A 278 3.57 -5.47 -10.12
CA SER A 278 2.61 -4.64 -10.85
C SER A 278 1.84 -5.35 -11.96
N ASP A 279 2.35 -6.48 -12.47
CA ASP A 279 1.70 -7.25 -13.54
C ASP A 279 0.51 -8.06 -13.01
N ILE A 280 0.47 -8.30 -11.69
CA ILE A 280 -0.57 -9.09 -11.04
C ILE A 280 -1.86 -8.26 -10.98
N LYS A 281 -2.87 -8.74 -11.70
CA LYS A 281 -4.24 -8.20 -11.65
C LYS A 281 -4.93 -8.65 -10.36
N LEU A 282 -5.63 -7.74 -9.70
CA LEU A 282 -6.41 -8.08 -8.52
C LEU A 282 -7.63 -8.91 -8.90
N ARG A 283 -8.08 -9.81 -8.01
CA ARG A 283 -9.26 -10.64 -8.24
C ARG A 283 -10.50 -9.80 -8.57
N ASP A 284 -11.13 -10.10 -9.70
CA ASP A 284 -12.35 -9.44 -10.15
C ASP A 284 -13.60 -10.15 -9.60
N TYR A 285 -14.14 -9.64 -8.50
CA TYR A 285 -15.35 -10.18 -7.87
C TYR A 285 -16.61 -9.95 -8.72
N ARG A 286 -16.61 -9.02 -9.68
CA ARG A 286 -17.79 -8.71 -10.52
C ARG A 286 -18.16 -9.84 -11.47
N LYS A 287 -17.20 -10.70 -11.79
CA LYS A 287 -17.39 -11.88 -12.64
C LYS A 287 -18.02 -13.07 -11.90
N ARG A 288 -18.14 -13.00 -10.57
CA ARG A 288 -18.83 -14.04 -9.80
C ARG A 288 -20.34 -13.95 -10.05
N SER A 289 -20.99 -15.10 -10.17
CA SER A 289 -22.45 -15.21 -10.30
C SER A 289 -23.18 -14.47 -9.17
N SER A 290 -22.64 -14.51 -7.96
CA SER A 290 -23.17 -13.81 -6.78
C SER A 290 -23.14 -12.27 -6.87
N CYS A 291 -22.43 -11.71 -7.87
CA CYS A 291 -22.36 -10.27 -8.16
C CYS A 291 -23.07 -9.87 -9.47
N GLN A 292 -23.63 -10.83 -10.21
CA GLN A 292 -24.27 -10.67 -11.52
C GLN A 292 -25.77 -11.00 -11.47
N GLY A 293 -26.47 -10.73 -12.57
CA GLY A 293 -27.90 -10.99 -12.74
C GLY A 293 -28.80 -9.86 -12.26
N GLU A 294 -30.12 -10.07 -12.37
CA GLU A 294 -31.15 -9.09 -11.97
C GLU A 294 -31.16 -8.85 -10.47
N ASN A 295 -30.79 -9.87 -9.68
CA ASN A 295 -30.78 -9.79 -8.23
C ASN A 295 -29.45 -10.28 -7.61
N PRO A 296 -28.37 -9.48 -7.69
CA PRO A 296 -27.04 -9.88 -7.25
C PRO A 296 -26.94 -9.97 -5.73
N MET A 297 -26.79 -11.20 -5.22
CA MET A 297 -26.83 -11.53 -3.80
C MET A 297 -25.81 -10.75 -2.96
N LEU A 298 -24.56 -10.62 -3.41
CA LEU A 298 -23.52 -9.88 -2.69
C LEU A 298 -23.72 -8.36 -2.65
N ARG A 299 -24.73 -7.82 -3.34
CA ARG A 299 -25.07 -6.39 -3.31
C ARG A 299 -26.26 -6.09 -2.37
N GLN A 300 -26.97 -7.12 -1.92
CA GLN A 300 -28.15 -6.98 -1.07
C GLN A 300 -27.81 -6.71 0.39
N LYS A 301 -28.84 -6.31 1.15
CA LYS A 301 -28.76 -6.12 2.61
C LYS A 301 -29.31 -7.35 3.30
N TYR A 302 -28.59 -7.84 4.31
CA TYR A 302 -29.02 -8.97 5.12
C TYR A 302 -29.06 -8.57 6.58
N THR A 303 -30.19 -8.85 7.25
CA THR A 303 -30.36 -8.61 8.68
C THR A 303 -30.33 -9.92 9.44
N LEU A 304 -29.54 -9.97 10.50
CA LEU A 304 -29.34 -11.14 11.34
C LEU A 304 -29.18 -10.73 12.80
N ASN A 305 -29.34 -11.70 13.71
CA ASN A 305 -29.11 -11.46 15.12
C ASN A 305 -27.61 -11.37 15.41
N VAL A 306 -27.19 -10.50 16.34
CA VAL A 306 -25.77 -10.37 16.71
C VAL A 306 -25.18 -11.61 17.38
N LYS A 307 -26.01 -12.56 17.82
CA LYS A 307 -25.60 -13.85 18.39
C LYS A 307 -25.58 -14.99 17.37
N ASP A 308 -25.92 -14.72 16.11
CA ASP A 308 -25.84 -15.71 15.05
C ASP A 308 -24.40 -16.21 14.89
N LYS A 309 -24.20 -17.53 14.81
CA LYS A 309 -22.86 -18.13 14.78
C LYS A 309 -22.05 -17.64 13.57
N LEU A 310 -22.64 -17.58 12.39
CA LEU A 310 -21.94 -17.13 11.17
C LEU A 310 -21.58 -15.64 11.27
N PHE A 311 -22.42 -14.84 11.94
CA PHE A 311 -22.08 -13.46 12.23
C PHE A 311 -20.91 -13.34 13.20
N VAL A 312 -20.89 -14.13 14.28
CA VAL A 312 -19.80 -14.14 15.26
C VAL A 312 -18.50 -14.52 14.56
N ASP A 313 -18.49 -15.57 13.75
CA ASP A 313 -17.33 -16.01 12.98
C ASP A 313 -16.85 -14.90 12.02
N TYR A 314 -17.77 -14.23 11.33
CA TYR A 314 -17.47 -13.08 10.46
C TYR A 314 -16.88 -11.89 11.23
N ALA A 315 -17.44 -11.55 12.39
CA ALA A 315 -16.97 -10.47 13.24
C ALA A 315 -15.58 -10.79 13.83
N ASP A 316 -15.34 -12.03 14.24
CA ASP A 316 -14.05 -12.49 14.74
C ASP A 316 -12.98 -12.49 13.65
N ASN A 317 -13.33 -12.88 12.41
CA ASN A 317 -12.41 -12.72 11.28
C ASN A 317 -11.98 -11.24 11.10
N ILE A 318 -12.93 -10.30 11.11
CA ILE A 318 -12.63 -8.87 11.01
C ILE A 318 -11.78 -8.37 12.20
N LYS A 319 -12.07 -8.84 13.41
CA LYS A 319 -11.28 -8.51 14.61
C LYS A 319 -9.84 -9.01 14.46
N ASN A 320 -9.66 -10.23 13.97
CA ASN A 320 -8.35 -10.81 13.70
C ASN A 320 -7.60 -10.05 12.61
N MET A 321 -8.28 -9.62 11.53
CA MET A 321 -7.69 -8.74 10.50
C MET A 321 -7.13 -7.45 11.11
N ILE A 322 -7.88 -6.81 12.01
CA ILE A 322 -7.46 -5.58 12.69
C ILE A 322 -6.24 -5.85 13.58
N ALA A 323 -6.26 -6.93 14.36
CA ALA A 323 -5.15 -7.32 15.23
C ALA A 323 -3.88 -7.64 14.43
N ASN A 324 -3.99 -8.46 13.38
CA ASN A 324 -2.89 -8.84 12.50
C ASN A 324 -2.28 -7.62 11.79
N ALA A 325 -3.12 -6.68 11.33
CA ALA A 325 -2.65 -5.44 10.73
C ALA A 325 -1.87 -4.57 11.75
N ALA A 326 -2.35 -4.47 12.99
CA ALA A 326 -1.68 -3.71 14.05
C ALA A 326 -0.35 -4.34 14.49
N ASP A 327 -0.28 -5.67 14.60
CA ASP A 327 0.93 -6.42 14.93
C ASP A 327 2.02 -6.22 13.86
N ASN A 328 1.67 -6.42 12.58
CA ASN A 328 2.61 -6.22 11.48
C ASN A 328 3.07 -4.75 11.35
N GLN A 329 2.20 -3.77 11.62
CA GLN A 329 2.63 -2.37 11.68
C GLN A 329 3.64 -2.12 12.80
N SER A 330 3.46 -2.76 13.95
CA SER A 330 4.41 -2.65 15.07
C SER A 330 5.78 -3.21 14.69
N LYS A 331 5.81 -4.38 14.02
CA LYS A 331 7.04 -4.98 13.47
C LYS A 331 7.75 -4.09 12.45
N LEU A 332 6.99 -3.39 11.60
CA LEU A 332 7.57 -2.44 10.65
C LEU A 332 8.15 -1.20 11.37
N LEU A 333 7.51 -0.71 12.43
CA LEU A 333 8.02 0.40 13.25
C LEU A 333 9.25 0.01 14.06
N GLU A 334 9.38 -1.26 14.47
CA GLU A 334 10.61 -1.76 15.11
C GLU A 334 11.82 -1.61 14.18
N ILE A 335 11.67 -1.87 12.88
CA ILE A 335 12.75 -1.63 11.91
C ILE A 335 13.12 -0.15 11.84
N ILE A 336 12.14 0.76 11.88
CA ILE A 336 12.40 2.21 11.96
C ILE A 336 13.21 2.55 13.21
N ASN A 337 12.92 1.93 14.36
CA ASN A 337 13.66 2.12 15.60
C ASN A 337 15.07 1.48 15.58
N GLU A 338 15.34 0.51 14.71
CA GLU A 338 16.70 0.00 14.48
C GLU A 338 17.53 1.00 13.65
N ILE A 339 16.89 1.64 12.66
CA ILE A 339 17.52 2.60 11.74
C ILE A 339 17.74 3.96 12.39
N PHE A 340 16.79 4.43 13.20
CA PHE A 340 16.82 5.75 13.82
C PHE A 340 16.87 5.64 15.34
N THR A 341 17.58 6.57 15.97
CA THR A 341 17.69 6.70 17.42
C THR A 341 17.37 8.12 17.86
N TYR A 342 17.06 8.29 19.14
CA TYR A 342 16.90 9.61 19.74
C TYR A 342 18.22 10.12 20.29
N VAL A 343 18.57 11.35 19.94
CA VAL A 343 19.71 12.07 20.48
C VAL A 343 19.26 13.43 21.04
N ILE A 344 20.04 14.00 21.95
CA ILE A 344 19.81 15.38 22.41
C ILE A 344 20.56 16.27 21.43
N ASP A 345 19.84 17.17 20.76
CA ASP A 345 20.44 18.18 19.90
C ASP A 345 21.32 19.11 20.76
N PRO A 346 22.64 19.19 20.49
CA PRO A 346 23.55 20.00 21.31
C PRO A 346 23.26 21.50 21.22
N TYR A 347 22.55 21.97 20.18
CA TYR A 347 22.22 23.39 20.01
C TYR A 347 20.91 23.78 20.69
N SER A 348 19.86 22.98 20.52
CA SER A 348 18.53 23.31 21.08
C SER A 348 18.24 22.65 22.44
N GLY A 349 19.05 21.68 22.86
CA GLY A 349 18.81 20.85 24.05
C GLY A 349 17.57 19.95 23.93
N LYS A 350 16.97 19.87 22.73
CA LYS A 350 15.75 19.08 22.50
C LYS A 350 16.08 17.67 22.04
N LYS A 351 15.21 16.73 22.40
CA LYS A 351 15.26 15.36 21.89
C LYS A 351 14.88 15.35 20.40
N VAL A 352 15.83 15.00 19.53
CA VAL A 352 15.66 14.90 18.08
C VAL A 352 15.94 13.47 17.61
N ILE A 353 15.45 13.13 16.42
CA ILE A 353 15.67 11.82 15.79
C ILE A 353 16.87 11.93 14.85
N ARG A 354 17.74 10.91 14.87
CA ARG A 354 18.91 10.80 13.98
C ARG A 354 19.10 9.34 13.54
N ILE A 355 19.74 9.11 12.39
CA ILE A 355 20.23 7.79 12.00
C ILE A 355 21.10 7.24 13.13
N ASN A 356 20.86 5.97 13.44
CA ASN A 356 21.59 5.25 14.47
C ASN A 356 23.07 5.15 14.06
N PRO A 357 24.01 5.73 14.83
CA PRO A 357 25.42 5.74 14.45
C PRO A 357 26.06 4.34 14.47
N LYS A 358 25.39 3.35 15.06
CA LYS A 358 25.79 1.94 15.02
C LYS A 358 25.34 1.21 13.74
N LEU A 359 24.54 1.85 12.89
CA LEU A 359 24.02 1.25 11.66
C LEU A 359 25.15 1.07 10.65
N THR A 360 25.43 -0.17 10.29
CA THR A 360 26.41 -0.56 9.26
C THR A 360 25.69 -1.02 7.98
N ASP A 361 26.43 -1.19 6.88
CA ASP A 361 25.92 -1.78 5.64
C ASP A 361 25.28 -3.16 5.88
N GLU A 362 25.89 -3.99 6.74
CA GLU A 362 25.37 -5.30 7.09
C GLU A 362 24.06 -5.21 7.89
N LEU A 363 24.00 -4.33 8.90
CA LEU A 363 22.80 -4.12 9.70
C LEU A 363 21.68 -3.51 8.86
N LEU A 364 22.01 -2.59 7.95
CA LEU A 364 21.08 -2.00 7.00
C LEU A 364 20.52 -3.06 6.06
N GLN A 365 21.36 -3.97 5.54
CA GLN A 365 20.90 -5.07 4.70
C GLN A 365 19.94 -6.01 5.46
N LYS A 366 20.23 -6.32 6.73
CA LYS A 366 19.29 -7.07 7.60
C LYS A 366 17.96 -6.33 7.79
N CYS A 367 17.99 -5.00 7.91
CA CYS A 367 16.77 -4.18 7.96
C CYS A 367 15.97 -4.29 6.65
N ILE A 368 16.62 -4.28 5.49
CA ILE A 368 15.97 -4.48 4.17
C ILE A 368 15.27 -5.83 4.11
N GLU A 369 15.96 -6.90 4.51
CA GLU A 369 15.41 -8.27 4.52
C GLU A 369 14.22 -8.41 5.47
N LYS A 370 14.33 -7.87 6.69
CA LYS A 370 13.21 -7.84 7.65
C LYS A 370 12.03 -7.06 7.08
N ALA A 371 12.28 -5.89 6.47
CA ALA A 371 11.25 -5.03 5.90
C ALA A 371 10.49 -5.76 4.79
N ARG A 372 11.20 -6.32 3.81
CA ARG A 372 10.60 -7.14 2.74
C ARG A 372 9.68 -8.22 3.31
N ARG A 373 10.21 -9.03 4.23
CA ARG A 373 9.46 -10.14 4.85
C ARG A 373 8.17 -9.66 5.53
N PHE A 374 8.25 -8.60 6.34
CA PHE A 374 7.07 -8.11 7.07
C PHE A 374 6.05 -7.42 6.17
N ILE A 375 6.49 -6.69 5.13
CA ILE A 375 5.58 -6.10 4.13
C ILE A 375 4.82 -7.21 3.37
N ILE A 376 5.55 -8.23 2.91
CA ILE A 376 4.97 -9.39 2.22
C ILE A 376 3.96 -10.12 3.09
N GLN A 377 4.34 -10.40 4.35
CA GLN A 377 3.48 -11.07 5.31
C GLN A 377 2.20 -10.26 5.57
N LEU A 378 2.31 -8.94 5.75
CA LEU A 378 1.17 -8.05 5.92
C LEU A 378 0.23 -8.14 4.71
N TYR A 379 0.76 -8.04 3.49
CA TYR A 379 -0.06 -7.97 2.27
C TYR A 379 -0.78 -9.28 2.00
N ILE A 380 -0.06 -10.39 2.05
CA ILE A 380 -0.65 -11.72 1.84
C ILE A 380 -1.68 -12.01 2.91
N LYS A 381 -1.33 -11.82 4.21
CA LYS A 381 -2.25 -12.14 5.30
C LYS A 381 -3.53 -11.32 5.23
N CYS A 382 -3.42 -10.03 4.90
CA CYS A 382 -4.60 -9.17 4.76
C CYS A 382 -5.48 -9.54 3.56
N GLU A 383 -4.91 -10.00 2.45
CA GLU A 383 -5.70 -10.50 1.33
C GLU A 383 -6.36 -11.84 1.68
N THR A 384 -5.63 -12.78 2.30
CA THR A 384 -6.19 -14.07 2.72
C THR A 384 -7.34 -13.89 3.70
N ASP A 385 -7.16 -13.09 4.76
CA ASP A 385 -8.20 -12.83 5.75
C ASP A 385 -9.40 -12.08 5.13
N TYR A 386 -9.17 -11.24 4.12
CA TYR A 386 -10.24 -10.59 3.37
C TYR A 386 -11.06 -11.60 2.57
N VAL A 387 -10.39 -12.51 1.85
CA VAL A 387 -11.04 -13.58 1.09
C VAL A 387 -11.85 -14.48 2.02
N ASP A 388 -11.33 -14.83 3.19
CA ASP A 388 -12.06 -15.63 4.17
C ASP A 388 -13.26 -14.87 4.75
N GLY A 389 -13.13 -13.56 4.96
CA GLY A 389 -14.25 -12.68 5.30
C GLY A 389 -15.34 -12.69 4.22
N VAL A 390 -14.96 -12.64 2.93
CA VAL A 390 -15.92 -12.73 1.82
C VAL A 390 -16.66 -14.08 1.85
N LYS A 391 -15.95 -15.20 2.06
CA LYS A 391 -16.57 -16.54 2.15
C LYS A 391 -17.54 -16.64 3.33
N LEU A 392 -17.18 -16.10 4.50
CA LEU A 392 -18.06 -16.07 5.66
C LEU A 392 -19.33 -15.27 5.38
N PHE A 393 -19.21 -14.16 4.64
CA PHE A 393 -20.38 -13.40 4.21
C PHE A 393 -21.23 -14.16 3.17
N GLU A 394 -20.61 -14.85 2.22
CA GLU A 394 -21.32 -15.76 1.29
C GLU A 394 -22.10 -16.84 2.07
N ALA A 395 -21.52 -17.45 3.10
CA ALA A 395 -22.20 -18.42 3.96
C ALA A 395 -23.39 -17.82 4.73
N ILE A 396 -23.29 -16.57 5.21
CA ILE A 396 -24.42 -15.85 5.84
C ILE A 396 -25.57 -15.69 4.85
N ILE A 397 -25.26 -15.33 3.60
CA ILE A 397 -26.25 -15.16 2.54
C ILE A 397 -26.96 -16.49 2.27
N GLU A 398 -26.20 -17.56 2.06
CA GLU A 398 -26.74 -18.89 1.79
C GLU A 398 -27.66 -19.37 2.92
N ALA A 399 -27.25 -19.18 4.18
CA ALA A 399 -28.08 -19.50 5.34
C ALA A 399 -29.39 -18.70 5.37
N LYS A 400 -29.36 -17.41 4.99
CA LYS A 400 -30.56 -16.56 4.94
C LYS A 400 -31.51 -16.93 3.80
N ILE A 401 -30.96 -17.30 2.65
CA ILE A 401 -31.75 -17.80 1.52
C ILE A 401 -32.45 -19.11 1.90
N LEU A 402 -31.74 -20.03 2.54
CA LEU A 402 -32.29 -21.29 3.04
C LEU A 402 -33.42 -21.03 4.05
N GLU A 403 -33.19 -20.20 5.06
CA GLU A 403 -34.21 -19.85 6.07
C GLU A 403 -35.47 -19.25 5.42
N THR A 404 -35.28 -18.37 4.43
CA THR A 404 -36.39 -17.73 3.71
C THR A 404 -37.16 -18.73 2.86
N THR A 405 -36.44 -19.63 2.17
CA THR A 405 -37.02 -20.66 1.30
C THR A 405 -37.84 -21.65 2.12
N GLU A 406 -37.34 -22.10 3.27
CA GLU A 406 -38.09 -22.98 4.17
C GLU A 406 -39.39 -22.33 4.68
N LYS A 407 -39.36 -21.03 5.00
CA LYS A 407 -40.57 -20.29 5.39
C LYS A 407 -41.57 -20.18 4.25
N GLN A 408 -41.10 -19.94 3.02
CA GLN A 408 -41.94 -19.91 1.84
C GLN A 408 -42.59 -21.26 1.57
N ILE A 409 -41.83 -22.37 1.64
CA ILE A 409 -42.35 -23.73 1.51
C ILE A 409 -43.45 -24.00 2.56
N LYS A 410 -43.18 -23.69 3.84
CA LYS A 410 -44.18 -23.85 4.92
C LYS A 410 -45.45 -23.03 4.67
N ASN A 411 -45.32 -21.82 4.14
CA ASN A 411 -46.49 -20.99 3.80
C ASN A 411 -47.28 -21.58 2.62
N LEU A 412 -46.59 -22.02 1.56
CA LEU A 412 -47.22 -22.67 0.40
C LEU A 412 -47.93 -23.97 0.79
N GLU A 413 -47.36 -24.77 1.69
CA GLU A 413 -48.01 -25.97 2.24
C GLU A 413 -49.26 -25.62 3.05
N LEU A 414 -49.23 -24.54 3.82
CA LEU A 414 -50.38 -24.06 4.59
C LEU A 414 -51.50 -23.56 3.66
N GLU A 415 -51.16 -22.79 2.62
CA GLU A 415 -52.11 -22.33 1.61
C GLU A 415 -52.69 -23.50 0.80
N SER A 416 -51.88 -24.47 0.41
CA SER A 416 -52.33 -25.69 -0.25
C SER A 416 -53.36 -26.45 0.60
N LYS A 417 -53.10 -26.62 1.90
CA LYS A 417 -54.07 -27.23 2.84
C LYS A 417 -55.37 -26.45 2.94
N LYS A 418 -55.31 -25.11 3.03
CA LYS A 418 -56.51 -24.26 3.05
C LYS A 418 -57.35 -24.43 1.79
N ILE A 419 -56.73 -24.41 0.61
CA ILE A 419 -57.43 -24.59 -0.67
C ILE A 419 -58.07 -25.97 -0.73
N ILE A 420 -57.37 -27.03 -0.31
CA ILE A 420 -57.93 -28.40 -0.27
C ILE A 420 -59.14 -28.47 0.67
N ASP A 421 -59.06 -27.87 1.85
CA ASP A 421 -60.16 -27.87 2.83
C ASP A 421 -61.37 -27.05 2.35
N GLU A 422 -61.15 -25.92 1.68
CA GLU A 422 -62.20 -25.12 1.04
C GLU A 422 -62.85 -25.86 -0.12
N THR A 423 -62.06 -26.56 -0.94
CA THR A 423 -62.58 -27.36 -2.05
C THR A 423 -63.40 -28.56 -1.54
N LYS A 424 -62.98 -29.21 -0.45
CA LYS A 424 -63.76 -30.27 0.21
C LYS A 424 -65.10 -29.77 0.75
N LYS A 425 -65.17 -28.53 1.24
CA LYS A 425 -66.43 -27.93 1.71
C LYS A 425 -67.39 -27.62 0.56
N LEU A 426 -66.89 -27.42 -0.67
CA LEU A 426 -67.70 -27.19 -1.87
C LEU A 426 -68.19 -28.51 -2.51
N VAL A 427 -67.60 -29.66 -2.16
CA VAL A 427 -68.03 -31.00 -2.60
C VAL A 427 -68.85 -31.68 -1.48
N THR A 428 -70.03 -31.13 -1.17
CA THR A 428 -71.11 -31.92 -0.56
C THR A 428 -71.91 -32.61 -1.66
N PRO A 429 -72.29 -33.90 -1.51
CA PRO A 429 -72.95 -34.65 -2.58
C PRO A 429 -74.31 -34.03 -2.90
N MET A 430 -74.53 -33.63 -4.17
CA MET A 430 -75.88 -33.37 -4.65
C MET A 430 -76.73 -34.65 -4.47
N PRO A 431 -77.97 -34.56 -3.98
CA PRO A 431 -78.82 -35.74 -3.86
C PRO A 431 -79.09 -36.31 -5.25
N VAL A 432 -78.86 -37.63 -5.40
CA VAL A 432 -79.26 -38.38 -6.59
C VAL A 432 -80.79 -38.39 -6.65
N SER A 433 -81.38 -37.60 -7.57
CA SER A 433 -82.79 -37.73 -7.95
C SER A 433 -82.89 -38.36 -9.34
N ALA A 434 -83.41 -39.59 -9.35
CA ALA A 434 -84.15 -40.35 -10.37
C ALA A 434 -83.92 -40.13 -11.90
N PRO A 435 -84.01 -41.22 -12.71
CA PRO A 435 -83.65 -41.21 -14.12
C PRO A 435 -84.69 -40.53 -15.02
N MET A 436 -84.22 -39.75 -15.99
CA MET A 436 -85.01 -39.25 -17.13
C MET A 436 -84.82 -40.12 -18.38
N PRO A 437 -85.77 -40.12 -19.33
CA PRO A 437 -85.95 -41.17 -20.32
C PRO A 437 -84.95 -41.10 -21.48
N VAL A 438 -84.70 -42.29 -22.04
CA VAL A 438 -83.92 -42.56 -23.25
C VAL A 438 -84.42 -41.71 -24.44
N ALA A 439 -83.51 -40.94 -25.04
CA ALA A 439 -83.66 -40.40 -26.39
C ALA A 439 -82.49 -40.87 -27.27
N ALA A 440 -82.83 -41.22 -28.50
CA ALA A 440 -82.10 -42.02 -29.49
C ALA A 440 -80.74 -41.44 -29.98
N PRO A 441 -79.90 -42.25 -30.64
CA PRO A 441 -78.50 -41.91 -30.90
C PRO A 441 -78.33 -41.04 -32.17
N ALA A 442 -77.42 -40.07 -32.10
CA ALA A 442 -76.90 -39.34 -33.25
C ALA A 442 -75.44 -39.76 -33.53
N PRO A 443 -75.00 -39.71 -34.80
CA PRO A 443 -73.98 -40.62 -35.32
C PRO A 443 -72.52 -40.18 -35.09
N LEU A 444 -71.64 -41.17 -35.09
CA LEU A 444 -70.18 -41.08 -35.01
C LEU A 444 -69.57 -40.22 -36.15
N PRO A 445 -68.57 -39.37 -35.86
CA PRO A 445 -67.56 -38.98 -36.84
C PRO A 445 -66.37 -39.94 -36.84
N VAL A 446 -65.97 -40.25 -38.08
CA VAL A 446 -64.91 -41.14 -38.60
C VAL A 446 -63.49 -40.64 -38.23
N PRO A 447 -62.45 -41.51 -38.24
CA PRO A 447 -61.14 -41.21 -37.65
C PRO A 447 -60.24 -40.43 -38.60
N ILE A 448 -59.50 -39.45 -38.06
CA ILE A 448 -58.45 -38.74 -38.78
C ILE A 448 -57.09 -39.33 -38.38
N LYS A 449 -56.37 -39.79 -39.40
CA LYS A 449 -55.03 -40.35 -39.35
C LYS A 449 -53.97 -39.30 -38.99
N GLU A 450 -52.96 -39.81 -38.32
CA GLU A 450 -51.66 -39.24 -37.98
C GLU A 450 -50.90 -38.70 -39.21
N GLN A 451 -50.27 -37.52 -39.09
CA GLN A 451 -48.99 -37.25 -39.78
C GLN A 451 -48.19 -36.12 -39.11
N ILE A 452 -46.88 -36.36 -39.12
CA ILE A 452 -45.76 -35.75 -38.40
C ILE A 452 -45.22 -34.52 -39.14
N ASP A 453 -44.87 -33.44 -38.43
CA ASP A 453 -43.55 -32.75 -38.47
C ASP A 453 -43.59 -31.31 -37.88
N ALA A 454 -42.52 -30.97 -37.17
CA ALA A 454 -42.20 -29.65 -36.57
C ALA A 454 -41.13 -28.91 -37.43
N PRO A 455 -40.60 -27.73 -37.05
CA PRO A 455 -41.20 -26.56 -36.42
C PRO A 455 -41.00 -25.27 -37.27
N ILE A 456 -41.89 -24.29 -37.14
CA ILE A 456 -41.72 -22.95 -37.76
C ILE A 456 -41.14 -21.95 -36.75
N VAL A 457 -40.00 -21.40 -37.14
CA VAL A 457 -39.23 -20.32 -36.52
C VAL A 457 -40.00 -19.00 -36.61
N VAL A 458 -40.14 -18.28 -35.50
CA VAL A 458 -40.66 -16.89 -35.49
C VAL A 458 -39.48 -15.92 -35.51
N ALA A 459 -39.43 -15.11 -36.57
CA ALA A 459 -38.41 -14.12 -36.86
C ALA A 459 -38.63 -12.78 -36.13
N MET A 460 -37.53 -12.16 -35.71
CA MET A 460 -37.43 -10.73 -35.36
C MET A 460 -37.16 -9.89 -36.63
N PRO A 461 -37.62 -8.62 -36.72
CA PRO A 461 -37.30 -7.77 -37.86
C PRO A 461 -36.01 -6.95 -37.61
N ILE A 462 -35.06 -7.07 -38.54
CA ILE A 462 -33.91 -6.19 -38.72
C ILE A 462 -34.34 -5.04 -39.64
N ARG A 463 -33.99 -3.79 -39.28
CA ARG A 463 -34.07 -2.63 -40.18
C ARG A 463 -32.65 -2.22 -40.63
N GLN A 464 -32.51 -2.06 -41.94
CA GLN A 464 -31.28 -1.84 -42.69
C GLN A 464 -30.72 -0.41 -42.57
N GLN A 465 -29.39 -0.31 -42.69
CA GLN A 465 -28.62 0.89 -43.06
C GLN A 465 -28.80 1.27 -44.55
N PRO A 466 -28.21 2.40 -44.98
CA PRO A 466 -27.47 2.40 -46.25
C PRO A 466 -25.99 2.80 -46.11
N LEU A 467 -25.24 2.33 -47.12
CA LEU A 467 -23.80 2.22 -47.33
C LEU A 467 -23.07 3.50 -47.81
N ALA A 468 -21.72 3.36 -47.82
CA ALA A 468 -20.71 3.84 -48.80
C ALA A 468 -20.04 5.20 -48.51
N ALA A 469 -18.73 5.43 -48.73
CA ALA A 469 -17.62 4.60 -49.24
C ALA A 469 -16.25 5.25 -48.90
N ALA A 470 -15.20 4.47 -49.18
CA ALA A 470 -13.76 4.65 -48.96
C ALA A 470 -13.06 5.84 -49.67
N TYR A 471 -11.89 6.26 -49.15
CA TYR A 471 -10.53 6.03 -49.73
C TYR A 471 -9.49 7.06 -49.21
N GLY A 472 -8.25 6.61 -48.99
CA GLY A 472 -7.04 7.38 -49.32
C GLY A 472 -6.20 8.00 -48.19
N MET A 473 -5.04 7.38 -47.90
CA MET A 473 -3.80 8.09 -47.54
C MET A 473 -3.32 8.93 -48.74
N PRO A 474 -2.62 10.09 -48.59
CA PRO A 474 -1.17 10.08 -48.31
C PRO A 474 -0.60 11.25 -47.48
N SER A 475 0.69 11.07 -47.17
CA SER A 475 1.73 11.92 -46.56
C SER A 475 1.73 13.43 -46.82
N SER A 476 2.19 14.21 -45.82
CA SER A 476 3.37 15.10 -45.92
C SER A 476 3.55 15.99 -44.66
N MET A 477 4.81 16.12 -44.19
CA MET A 477 5.27 17.26 -43.37
C MET A 477 5.30 18.55 -44.24
N PRO A 478 5.35 19.76 -43.64
CA PRO A 478 6.66 20.39 -43.37
C PRO A 478 6.75 21.23 -42.07
N SER A 479 7.94 21.14 -41.46
CA SER A 479 8.84 22.26 -41.08
C SER A 479 8.45 23.32 -40.03
N THR A 480 9.20 23.27 -38.91
CA THR A 480 10.00 24.35 -38.26
C THR A 480 9.39 25.73 -37.99
N LEU A 481 9.50 26.20 -36.74
CA LEU A 481 10.15 27.46 -36.28
C LEU A 481 9.96 27.66 -34.74
N PRO A 482 10.71 28.56 -34.04
CA PRO A 482 11.63 28.15 -32.99
C PRO A 482 11.41 28.77 -31.59
N ILE A 483 12.14 28.21 -30.61
CA ILE A 483 12.72 28.82 -29.39
C ILE A 483 11.83 29.72 -28.53
N THR A 484 11.55 29.27 -27.30
CA THR A 484 11.69 30.13 -26.10
C THR A 484 12.26 29.33 -24.93
N SER A 485 13.44 29.76 -24.51
CA SER A 485 14.14 29.39 -23.28
C SER A 485 13.29 29.69 -22.04
N ILE A 486 13.01 28.69 -21.22
CA ILE A 486 12.54 28.90 -19.85
C ILE A 486 13.76 28.99 -18.95
N SER A 487 13.93 30.18 -18.40
CA SER A 487 14.96 30.59 -17.45
C SER A 487 14.90 29.78 -16.16
N THR A 488 16.10 29.42 -15.70
CA THR A 488 16.38 29.02 -14.32
C THR A 488 16.07 30.18 -13.37
N PRO A 489 15.37 29.98 -12.24
CA PRO A 489 15.33 30.98 -11.19
C PRO A 489 16.66 30.94 -10.43
N SER A 490 17.38 32.05 -10.48
CA SER A 490 18.56 32.34 -9.68
C SER A 490 18.24 32.23 -8.18
N ILE A 491 19.10 31.55 -7.45
CA ILE A 491 19.11 31.52 -5.98
C ILE A 491 19.57 32.90 -5.51
N THR A 492 18.61 33.74 -5.10
CA THR A 492 18.91 34.98 -4.39
C THR A 492 19.31 34.63 -2.97
N THR A 493 20.55 34.94 -2.63
CA THR A 493 21.10 34.96 -1.28
C THR A 493 20.28 35.90 -0.39
N ILE A 494 19.55 35.35 0.57
CA ILE A 494 18.94 36.12 1.67
C ILE A 494 19.93 36.08 2.84
N SER A 495 20.62 37.20 3.05
CA SER A 495 21.31 37.51 4.30
C SER A 495 20.28 37.83 5.38
N PRO A 496 20.38 37.27 6.61
CA PRO A 496 19.46 37.61 7.69
C PRO A 496 19.90 38.92 8.36
N SER A 497 19.11 39.98 8.16
CA SER A 497 19.18 41.21 8.94
C SER A 497 18.60 40.97 10.32
N ILE A 498 19.46 41.08 11.33
CA ILE A 498 19.13 41.09 12.75
C ILE A 498 18.27 42.33 13.02
N THR A 499 17.02 42.13 13.45
CA THR A 499 16.20 43.21 14.03
C THR A 499 15.91 42.85 15.47
N THR A 500 16.53 43.61 16.35
CA THR A 500 16.29 43.68 17.79
C THR A 500 14.89 44.20 18.03
N THR A 501 14.07 43.50 18.81
CA THR A 501 12.92 44.13 19.47
C THR A 501 12.74 43.54 20.86
N THR A 502 13.03 44.40 21.83
CA THR A 502 12.63 44.38 23.22
C THR A 502 11.10 44.29 23.35
N TYR A 503 10.60 43.26 24.04
CA TYR A 503 9.77 43.30 25.26
C TYR A 503 9.23 41.91 25.56
#